data_AF-A0AA39M1I0-F1
#
_entry.id   AF-A0AA39M1I0-F1
#
_cell.length_a   1.000
_cell.length_b   1.000
_cell.length_c   1.000
_cell.angle_alpha   90.00
_cell.angle_beta   90.00
_cell.angle_gamma   90.00
#
_symmetry.space_group_name_H-M   'P 1'
#
loop_
_entity.id
_entity.type
_entity.pdbx_description
1 polymer ?
#
loop_
_entity_poly.entity_id
_entity_poly.type
_entity_poly.pdbx_seq_one_letter_code
_entity_poly.pdbx_strand_id
1 'polypeptide(L)'
;MEEDVAFLDSLFEEFSLEKPREVAKAVKSEKRALRYQKVAERRKRRRVEEHQRRRERQKEARGTETEEKPGLEMKRLSVCIDLGFCSAMNSKERGKLIRQLGRVWGLQKRYPGLSTTLVNIDEDFVTDGERIVSGFRSFAWKTTTQRLEDMQSTSAIVYLSPDAEMEPLMFVEDDEMYVIGGLVDESGRGSMSREKAEDLGVKCRRLPIPEYMTKASRGTFNVMLTINQVVEILCRLAVSGNWIDALGPVVPEVGAESSYTHEMRASEDDDFFTAHMVSRRNRLDTHAVEKTELSLERARSSKAELEHVVDIGVTKKRKSGLDAINELIDPVWNFNDDVLLDMMTERVIYEDESVVALDKPYQMAYSGTKPGQAQLDRLLTRLAQRVAPECQKLYVVRTLDKHCTGVVLFAKNLERHAQLREAYEDGRVEQKYHCLVKGVPVEEKATISIPLVKLIKGKDMHLEPVRNPKTALNVYNVITKYEIINSSASNCSLIGATVSKDISHQIRAHLSHGAGCPLIGDNKYNLKNRKLPPKVSPTAMAKLDLAPQQFRRLPMFMHLNQLLIPRGGVNSKYILIRAPVPHAFYYVLKKLSLLKK
;
A
#
# COMPACT_ATOMS: atom_id res chain seq x y z
N MET A 1 -35.77 -39.46 12.27
CA MET A 1 -36.22 -38.25 11.54
C MET A 1 -37.72 -38.00 11.71
N GLU A 2 -38.58 -39.02 11.62
CA GLU A 2 -40.02 -38.85 11.92
C GLU A 2 -40.34 -39.08 13.40
N GLU A 3 -39.68 -40.04 14.06
CA GLU A 3 -39.92 -40.34 15.50
C GLU A 3 -39.45 -39.23 16.45
N ASP A 4 -38.35 -38.53 16.13
CA ASP A 4 -37.83 -37.44 16.99
C ASP A 4 -38.69 -36.16 16.92
N VAL A 5 -39.44 -35.98 15.84
CA VAL A 5 -40.33 -34.82 15.66
C VAL A 5 -41.65 -35.08 16.39
N ALA A 6 -42.15 -36.31 16.36
CA ALA A 6 -43.35 -36.72 17.09
C ALA A 6 -43.17 -36.61 18.62
N PHE A 7 -41.99 -36.97 19.15
CA PHE A 7 -41.67 -36.84 20.58
C PHE A 7 -41.62 -35.36 21.05
N LEU A 8 -41.17 -34.46 20.20
CA LEU A 8 -41.14 -33.02 20.51
C LEU A 8 -42.51 -32.36 20.39
N ASP A 9 -43.38 -32.87 19.52
CA ASP A 9 -44.75 -32.40 19.38
C ASP A 9 -45.64 -32.92 20.53
N SER A 10 -45.41 -34.13 21.06
CA SER A 10 -46.13 -34.64 22.24
C SER A 10 -45.78 -33.89 23.53
N LEU A 11 -44.51 -33.49 23.69
CA LEU A 11 -44.05 -32.60 24.77
C LEU A 11 -44.70 -31.21 24.72
N PHE A 12 -45.22 -30.82 23.56
CA PHE A 12 -45.87 -29.53 23.33
C PHE A 12 -47.34 -29.52 23.76
N GLU A 13 -48.02 -30.68 23.76
CA GLU A 13 -49.41 -30.81 24.21
C GLU A 13 -49.53 -30.87 25.74
N GLU A 14 -48.59 -31.53 26.43
CA GLU A 14 -48.65 -31.67 27.90
C GLU A 14 -48.29 -30.40 28.69
N PHE A 15 -47.56 -29.45 28.09
CA PHE A 15 -47.11 -28.22 28.77
C PHE A 15 -47.91 -26.95 28.45
N SER A 16 -49.06 -27.09 27.77
CA SER A 16 -49.85 -25.96 27.27
C SER A 16 -50.76 -25.28 28.31
N LEU A 17 -50.37 -25.31 29.59
CA LEU A 17 -51.03 -24.57 30.67
C LEU A 17 -50.00 -23.91 31.61
N GLU A 18 -49.05 -23.14 31.06
CA GLU A 18 -48.53 -21.89 31.66
C GLU A 18 -47.42 -21.26 30.76
N LYS A 19 -47.62 -19.98 30.37
CA LYS A 19 -46.67 -19.07 29.67
C LYS A 19 -46.14 -19.48 28.26
N PRO A 20 -47.00 -19.43 27.22
CA PRO A 20 -46.67 -19.84 25.84
C PRO A 20 -45.60 -19.00 25.09
N ARG A 21 -45.21 -17.81 25.57
CA ARG A 21 -44.29 -16.91 24.84
C ARG A 21 -42.79 -17.16 25.11
N GLU A 22 -42.44 -17.68 26.28
CA GLU A 22 -41.03 -17.92 26.65
C GLU A 22 -40.53 -19.26 26.11
N VAL A 23 -41.37 -20.29 26.17
CA VAL A 23 -41.10 -21.62 25.59
C VAL A 23 -40.88 -21.52 24.08
N ALA A 24 -41.74 -20.79 23.35
CA ALA A 24 -41.58 -20.57 21.91
C ALA A 24 -40.28 -19.82 21.54
N LYS A 25 -39.78 -18.92 22.40
CA LYS A 25 -38.48 -18.24 22.22
C LYS A 25 -37.32 -19.18 22.47
N ALA A 26 -37.39 -20.01 23.52
CA ALA A 26 -36.36 -21.00 23.84
C ALA A 26 -36.20 -22.01 22.70
N VAL A 27 -37.28 -22.61 22.23
CA VAL A 27 -37.29 -23.59 21.12
C VAL A 27 -36.74 -22.97 19.81
N LYS A 28 -37.07 -21.71 19.53
CA LYS A 28 -36.54 -21.00 18.34
C LYS A 28 -35.04 -20.69 18.46
N SER A 29 -34.56 -20.42 19.68
CA SER A 29 -33.14 -20.19 19.96
C SER A 29 -32.32 -21.48 19.80
N GLU A 30 -32.87 -22.61 20.23
CA GLU A 30 -32.24 -23.92 20.19
C GLU A 30 -32.20 -24.48 18.76
N LYS A 31 -33.30 -24.36 17.99
CA LYS A 31 -33.30 -24.66 16.54
C LYS A 31 -32.28 -23.81 15.77
N ARG A 32 -32.05 -22.55 16.19
CA ARG A 32 -31.01 -21.68 15.61
C ARG A 32 -29.61 -22.16 15.99
N ALA A 33 -29.36 -22.48 17.25
CA ALA A 33 -28.07 -23.00 17.73
C ALA A 33 -27.67 -24.30 16.99
N LEU A 34 -28.61 -25.24 16.85
CA LEU A 34 -28.40 -26.50 16.13
C LEU A 34 -28.07 -26.28 14.64
N ARG A 35 -28.72 -25.31 13.99
CA ARG A 35 -28.44 -24.91 12.61
C ARG A 35 -27.05 -24.27 12.46
N TYR A 36 -26.62 -23.48 13.43
CA TYR A 36 -25.26 -22.92 13.47
C TYR A 36 -24.19 -23.99 13.67
N GLN A 37 -24.44 -24.96 14.54
CA GLN A 37 -23.52 -26.08 14.81
C GLN A 37 -23.33 -26.96 13.56
N LYS A 38 -24.42 -27.30 12.86
CA LYS A 38 -24.37 -28.03 11.57
C LYS A 38 -23.62 -27.27 10.47
N VAL A 39 -23.75 -25.94 10.42
CA VAL A 39 -22.99 -25.10 9.46
C VAL A 39 -21.51 -25.01 9.85
N ALA A 40 -21.19 -24.94 11.14
CA ALA A 40 -19.81 -24.92 11.64
C ALA A 40 -19.09 -26.24 11.35
N GLU A 41 -19.73 -27.39 11.56
CA GLU A 41 -19.17 -28.70 11.21
C GLU A 41 -18.97 -28.86 9.70
N ARG A 42 -19.93 -28.42 8.88
CA ARG A 42 -19.80 -28.43 7.41
C ARG A 42 -18.62 -27.57 6.94
N ARG A 43 -18.36 -26.44 7.62
CA ARG A 43 -17.18 -25.58 7.36
C ARG A 43 -15.88 -26.25 7.81
N LYS A 44 -15.88 -26.93 8.96
CA LYS A 44 -14.72 -27.69 9.47
C LYS A 44 -14.35 -28.83 8.52
N ARG A 45 -15.34 -29.58 8.04
CA ARG A 45 -15.15 -30.65 7.04
C ARG A 45 -14.60 -30.13 5.71
N ARG A 46 -15.14 -29.02 5.20
CA ARG A 46 -14.61 -28.35 4.00
C ARG A 46 -13.16 -27.88 4.15
N ARG A 47 -12.76 -27.39 5.32
CA ARG A 47 -11.36 -26.98 5.59
C ARG A 47 -10.41 -28.17 5.56
N VAL A 48 -10.83 -29.32 6.11
CA VAL A 48 -10.04 -30.56 6.07
C VAL A 48 -9.92 -31.06 4.63
N GLU A 49 -11.03 -31.13 3.89
CA GLU A 49 -11.05 -31.51 2.46
C GLU A 49 -10.18 -30.58 1.60
N GLU A 50 -10.24 -29.26 1.83
CA GLU A 50 -9.41 -28.28 1.10
C GLU A 50 -7.93 -28.39 1.45
N HIS A 51 -7.59 -28.63 2.72
CA HIS A 51 -6.21 -28.86 3.14
C HIS A 51 -5.63 -30.15 2.53
N GLN A 52 -6.44 -31.19 2.40
CA GLN A 52 -6.06 -32.46 1.76
C GLN A 52 -5.82 -32.25 0.26
N ARG A 53 -6.72 -31.54 -0.44
CA ARG A 53 -6.54 -31.14 -1.85
C ARG A 53 -5.33 -30.25 -2.08
N ARG A 54 -4.99 -29.36 -1.15
CA ARG A 54 -3.75 -28.54 -1.22
C ARG A 54 -2.50 -29.40 -1.08
N ARG A 55 -2.51 -30.40 -0.19
CA ARG A 55 -1.40 -31.35 -0.03
C ARG A 55 -1.21 -32.24 -1.26
N GLU A 56 -2.31 -32.67 -1.89
CA GLU A 56 -2.28 -33.43 -3.15
C GLU A 56 -1.73 -32.58 -4.29
N ARG A 57 -2.22 -31.34 -4.46
CA ARG A 57 -1.69 -30.38 -5.45
C ARG A 57 -0.23 -30.02 -5.22
N GLN A 58 0.23 -29.95 -3.97
CA GLN A 58 1.64 -29.72 -3.65
C GLN A 58 2.52 -30.95 -3.89
N LYS A 59 1.97 -32.17 -3.79
CA LYS A 59 2.67 -33.39 -4.20
C LYS A 59 2.75 -33.49 -5.72
N GLU A 60 1.68 -33.14 -6.44
CA GLU A 60 1.66 -33.07 -7.90
C GLU A 60 2.61 -31.98 -8.43
N ALA A 61 2.60 -30.77 -7.83
CA ALA A 61 3.49 -29.67 -8.21
C ALA A 61 4.96 -29.86 -7.81
N ARG A 62 5.27 -30.82 -6.92
CA ARG A 62 6.66 -31.25 -6.62
C ARG A 62 7.14 -32.35 -7.56
N GLY A 63 6.25 -33.01 -8.29
CA GLY A 63 6.58 -34.04 -9.28
C GLY A 63 7.11 -33.49 -10.60
N THR A 64 6.99 -32.19 -10.83
CA THR A 64 7.48 -31.50 -12.04
C THR A 64 8.28 -30.27 -11.63
N GLU A 65 9.52 -30.20 -12.11
CA GLU A 65 10.42 -29.04 -12.15
C GLU A 65 11.32 -28.79 -10.91
N THR A 66 12.42 -29.54 -10.84
CA THR A 66 13.74 -28.98 -10.52
C THR A 66 14.28 -28.28 -11.77
N GLU A 67 14.00 -26.99 -11.94
CA GLU A 67 14.77 -26.14 -12.83
C GLU A 67 15.50 -25.07 -12.01
N GLU A 68 16.83 -25.12 -12.06
CA GLU A 68 17.72 -24.15 -11.42
C GLU A 68 17.60 -22.79 -12.11
N LYS A 69 17.33 -21.75 -11.31
CA LYS A 69 17.27 -20.37 -11.80
C LYS A 69 18.69 -19.88 -12.16
N PRO A 70 18.85 -19.06 -13.22
CA PRO A 70 20.14 -18.45 -13.54
C PRO A 70 20.63 -17.60 -12.35
N GLY A 71 21.87 -17.84 -11.93
CA GLY A 71 22.47 -17.22 -10.74
C GLY A 71 22.62 -15.72 -10.88
N LEU A 72 22.31 -14.97 -9.81
CA LEU A 72 22.72 -13.57 -9.69
C LEU A 72 24.25 -13.53 -9.60
N GLU A 73 24.90 -12.79 -10.48
CA GLU A 73 26.30 -12.42 -10.34
C GLU A 73 26.44 -11.46 -9.15
N MET A 74 27.20 -11.86 -8.13
CA MET A 74 27.33 -11.17 -6.85
C MET A 74 28.75 -11.38 -6.31
N LYS A 75 29.38 -10.32 -5.79
CA LYS A 75 30.65 -10.44 -5.05
C LYS A 75 30.47 -11.37 -3.84
N ARG A 76 31.51 -12.11 -3.46
CA ARG A 76 31.48 -12.88 -2.22
C ARG A 76 31.31 -11.92 -1.05
N LEU A 77 30.32 -12.17 -0.20
CA LEU A 77 30.01 -11.31 0.93
C LEU A 77 30.05 -12.13 2.22
N SER A 78 30.99 -11.80 3.12
CA SER A 78 31.07 -12.43 4.44
C SER A 78 30.42 -11.55 5.50
N VAL A 79 29.36 -12.06 6.12
CA VAL A 79 28.67 -11.40 7.22
C VAL A 79 28.81 -12.22 8.49
N CYS A 80 29.15 -11.56 9.59
CA CYS A 80 29.18 -12.15 10.92
C CYS A 80 28.10 -11.51 11.79
N ILE A 81 27.31 -12.32 12.50
CA ILE A 81 26.33 -11.82 13.47
C ILE A 81 26.81 -12.17 14.87
N ASP A 82 27.06 -11.15 15.66
CA ASP A 82 27.58 -11.26 17.01
C ASP A 82 26.46 -11.35 18.05
N LEU A 83 26.19 -12.56 18.55
CA LEU A 83 25.14 -12.82 19.54
C LEU A 83 25.60 -12.59 20.99
N GLY A 84 26.78 -11.97 21.19
CA GLY A 84 27.34 -11.68 22.52
C GLY A 84 26.53 -10.69 23.36
N PHE A 85 25.46 -10.10 22.80
CA PHE A 85 24.56 -9.17 23.50
C PHE A 85 23.27 -9.83 24.02
N CYS A 86 23.13 -11.15 23.91
CA CYS A 86 21.91 -11.86 24.31
C CYS A 86 21.48 -11.59 25.77
N SER A 87 22.45 -11.42 26.68
CA SER A 87 22.18 -11.10 28.10
C SER A 87 21.62 -9.70 28.32
N ALA A 88 21.80 -8.78 27.36
CA ALA A 88 21.28 -7.42 27.43
C ALA A 88 19.83 -7.29 26.93
N MET A 89 19.25 -8.35 26.34
CA MET A 89 17.90 -8.34 25.77
C MET A 89 16.89 -9.10 26.64
N ASN A 90 15.67 -8.58 26.72
CA ASN A 90 14.55 -9.32 27.31
C ASN A 90 14.01 -10.41 26.35
N SER A 91 13.17 -11.33 26.85
CA SER A 91 12.66 -12.45 26.04
C SER A 91 11.87 -12.03 24.79
N LYS A 92 11.23 -10.85 24.79
CA LYS A 92 10.51 -10.34 23.60
C LYS A 92 11.50 -9.84 22.54
N GLU A 93 12.55 -9.15 22.94
CA GLU A 93 13.65 -8.68 22.08
C GLU A 93 14.44 -9.86 21.51
N ARG A 94 14.82 -10.83 22.35
CA ARG A 94 15.43 -12.10 21.91
C ARG A 94 14.57 -12.81 20.87
N GLY A 95 13.25 -12.89 21.09
CA GLY A 95 12.34 -13.47 20.11
C GLY A 95 12.21 -12.66 18.81
N LYS A 96 12.46 -11.33 18.83
CA LYS A 96 12.54 -10.51 17.61
C LYS A 96 13.84 -10.81 16.86
N LEU A 97 14.98 -10.86 17.55
CA LEU A 97 16.27 -11.21 16.98
C LEU A 97 16.23 -12.57 16.26
N ILE A 98 15.69 -13.60 16.92
CA ILE A 98 15.53 -14.94 16.31
C ILE A 98 14.71 -14.90 15.02
N ARG A 99 13.62 -14.13 14.99
CA ARG A 99 12.82 -13.92 13.77
C ARG A 99 13.59 -13.16 12.69
N GLN A 100 14.45 -12.22 13.07
CA GLN A 100 15.33 -11.52 12.12
C GLN A 100 16.37 -12.48 11.53
N LEU A 101 16.99 -13.34 12.34
CA LEU A 101 17.91 -14.40 11.86
C LEU A 101 17.23 -15.38 10.90
N GLY A 102 15.97 -15.77 11.18
CA GLY A 102 15.20 -16.59 10.24
C GLY A 102 15.01 -15.93 8.86
N ARG A 103 14.94 -14.59 8.80
CA ARG A 103 14.90 -13.83 7.53
C ARG A 103 16.28 -13.77 6.89
N VAL A 104 17.36 -13.60 7.66
CA VAL A 104 18.74 -13.66 7.17
C VAL A 104 19.03 -15.01 6.51
N TRP A 105 18.57 -16.11 7.10
CA TRP A 105 18.68 -17.44 6.47
C TRP A 105 17.96 -17.52 5.12
N GLY A 106 16.79 -16.86 5.03
CA GLY A 106 16.07 -16.70 3.76
C GLY A 106 16.86 -15.90 2.72
N LEU A 107 17.63 -14.89 3.13
CA LEU A 107 18.52 -14.12 2.26
C LEU A 107 19.67 -14.98 1.74
N GLN A 108 20.25 -15.86 2.56
CA GLN A 108 21.35 -16.74 2.15
C GLN A 108 20.95 -17.70 1.02
N LYS A 109 19.67 -18.12 0.98
CA LYS A 109 19.12 -18.90 -0.15
C LYS A 109 18.88 -18.06 -1.41
N ARG A 110 18.68 -16.74 -1.24
CA ARG A 110 18.39 -15.79 -2.33
C ARG A 110 19.65 -15.22 -2.96
N TYR A 111 20.72 -15.10 -2.18
CA TYR A 111 21.99 -14.51 -2.54
C TYR A 111 23.11 -15.55 -2.35
N PRO A 112 23.43 -16.36 -3.37
CA PRO A 112 24.41 -17.45 -3.25
C PRO A 112 25.81 -16.98 -2.82
N GLY A 113 26.16 -15.72 -3.07
CA GLY A 113 27.42 -15.11 -2.62
C GLY A 113 27.46 -14.72 -1.14
N LEU A 114 26.33 -14.77 -0.41
CA LEU A 114 26.27 -14.46 1.02
C LEU A 114 26.71 -15.66 1.87
N SER A 115 27.73 -15.45 2.70
CA SER A 115 28.12 -16.38 3.76
C SER A 115 27.88 -15.74 5.13
N THR A 116 26.96 -16.30 5.92
CA THR A 116 26.66 -15.80 7.27
C THR A 116 27.28 -16.70 8.34
N THR A 117 28.06 -16.11 9.25
CA THR A 117 28.62 -16.78 10.43
C THR A 117 27.97 -16.23 11.70
N LEU A 118 27.55 -17.10 12.63
CA LEU A 118 27.09 -16.70 13.96
C LEU A 118 28.21 -16.93 14.97
N VAL A 119 28.49 -15.92 15.79
CA VAL A 119 29.46 -16.00 16.91
C VAL A 119 28.74 -15.75 18.22
N ASN A 120 29.31 -16.27 19.32
CA ASN A 120 28.74 -16.16 20.66
C ASN A 120 27.31 -16.72 20.78
N ILE A 121 26.98 -17.75 20.00
CA ILE A 121 25.70 -18.47 20.11
C ILE A 121 25.76 -19.47 21.27
N ASP A 122 24.71 -19.49 22.10
CA ASP A 122 24.54 -20.46 23.18
C ASP A 122 23.36 -21.41 22.91
N GLU A 123 23.30 -22.52 23.65
CA GLU A 123 22.26 -23.56 23.45
C GLU A 123 20.86 -23.07 23.84
N ASP A 124 20.76 -22.12 24.78
CA ASP A 124 19.50 -21.49 25.16
C ASP A 124 18.91 -20.70 24.00
N PHE A 125 19.75 -19.99 23.25
CA PHE A 125 19.38 -19.24 22.07
C PHE A 125 18.93 -20.17 20.93
N VAL A 126 19.63 -21.29 20.72
CA VAL A 126 19.24 -22.32 19.73
C VAL A 126 17.87 -22.91 20.08
N THR A 127 17.66 -23.26 21.35
CA THR A 127 16.40 -23.83 21.86
C THR A 127 15.22 -22.87 21.68
N ASP A 128 15.43 -21.59 22.02
CA ASP A 128 14.45 -20.54 21.74
C ASP A 128 14.19 -20.37 20.24
N GLY A 129 15.24 -20.51 19.43
CA GLY A 129 15.19 -20.55 17.98
C GLY A 129 14.18 -21.58 17.47
N GLU A 130 14.32 -22.82 17.91
CA GLU A 130 13.44 -23.94 17.51
C GLU A 130 11.98 -23.73 17.87
N ARG A 131 11.74 -23.14 19.05
CA ARG A 131 10.40 -22.83 19.54
C ARG A 131 9.73 -21.72 18.73
N ILE A 132 10.49 -20.71 18.31
CA ILE A 132 9.95 -19.50 17.68
C ILE A 132 9.89 -19.63 16.15
N VAL A 133 10.90 -20.25 15.54
CA VAL A 133 11.03 -20.41 14.08
C VAL A 133 11.11 -21.90 13.74
N SER A 134 10.09 -22.39 13.03
CA SER A 134 10.07 -23.77 12.56
C SER A 134 11.29 -24.03 11.66
N GLY A 135 12.05 -25.08 11.98
CA GLY A 135 13.26 -25.45 11.25
C GLY A 135 14.51 -24.66 11.63
N PHE A 136 14.52 -23.89 12.71
CA PHE A 136 15.70 -23.11 13.09
C PHE A 136 16.97 -23.96 13.27
N ARG A 137 16.87 -25.13 13.94
CA ARG A 137 18.01 -26.06 14.09
C ARG A 137 18.41 -26.72 12.76
N SER A 138 17.53 -26.78 11.77
CA SER A 138 17.87 -27.28 10.43
C SER A 138 18.47 -26.20 9.52
N PHE A 139 18.61 -24.96 10.02
CA PHE A 139 19.43 -23.96 9.35
C PHE A 139 20.89 -24.32 9.60
N ALA A 140 21.60 -24.71 8.54
CA ALA A 140 23.03 -25.05 8.60
C ALA A 140 23.87 -23.77 8.79
N TRP A 141 23.69 -23.09 9.92
CA TRP A 141 24.46 -21.91 10.29
C TRP A 141 25.93 -22.28 10.43
N LYS A 142 26.81 -21.49 9.80
CA LYS A 142 28.22 -21.52 10.14
C LYS A 142 28.37 -20.91 11.53
N THR A 143 28.83 -21.70 12.49
CA THR A 143 29.12 -21.24 13.85
C THR A 143 30.60 -21.45 14.11
N THR A 144 31.17 -20.67 15.03
CA THR A 144 32.56 -20.80 15.44
C THR A 144 32.71 -20.39 16.89
N THR A 145 33.64 -21.06 17.58
CA THR A 145 34.03 -20.77 18.96
C THR A 145 35.25 -19.85 19.03
N GLN A 146 35.90 -19.56 17.89
CA GLN A 146 36.96 -18.57 17.81
C GLN A 146 36.43 -17.20 18.19
N ARG A 147 37.24 -16.40 18.88
CA ARG A 147 36.86 -15.03 19.21
C ARG A 147 37.03 -14.12 18.00
N LEU A 148 36.34 -12.98 17.99
CA LEU A 148 36.39 -12.05 16.86
C LEU A 148 37.80 -11.47 16.66
N GLU A 149 38.54 -11.28 17.75
CA GLU A 149 39.95 -10.87 17.78
C GLU A 149 40.83 -11.83 16.97
N ASP A 150 40.62 -13.14 17.15
CA ASP A 150 41.43 -14.16 16.50
C ASP A 150 41.14 -14.24 14.99
N MET A 151 39.90 -13.90 14.58
CA MET A 151 39.50 -13.91 13.17
C MET A 151 40.14 -12.79 12.35
N GLN A 152 40.56 -11.69 12.99
CA GLN A 152 41.24 -10.56 12.33
C GLN A 152 42.52 -10.98 11.61
N SER A 153 43.14 -12.08 12.06
CA SER A 153 44.34 -12.66 11.42
C SER A 153 44.07 -13.26 10.04
N THR A 154 42.81 -13.55 9.71
CA THR A 154 42.42 -14.26 8.48
C THR A 154 41.59 -13.43 7.51
N SER A 155 40.92 -12.38 7.97
CA SER A 155 40.12 -11.45 7.15
C SER A 155 40.02 -10.11 7.86
N ALA A 156 40.09 -9.01 7.11
CA ALA A 156 39.93 -7.68 7.69
C ALA A 156 38.50 -7.52 8.22
N ILE A 157 38.35 -7.13 9.49
CA ILE A 157 37.05 -7.02 10.14
C ILE A 157 36.54 -5.57 10.09
N VAL A 158 35.31 -5.41 9.63
CA VAL A 158 34.57 -4.15 9.65
C VAL A 158 33.31 -4.32 10.49
N TYR A 159 33.27 -3.70 11.66
CA TYR A 159 32.11 -3.72 12.54
C TYR A 159 31.11 -2.64 12.16
N LEU A 160 29.85 -3.01 11.95
CA LEU A 160 28.79 -2.09 11.56
C LEU A 160 28.03 -1.58 12.78
N SER A 161 28.03 -0.26 12.96
CA SER A 161 27.28 0.43 14.00
C SER A 161 26.65 1.71 13.46
N PRO A 162 25.37 2.00 13.76
CA PRO A 162 24.76 3.28 13.39
C PRO A 162 25.44 4.49 14.08
N ASP A 163 26.11 4.25 15.22
CA ASP A 163 26.72 5.28 16.07
C ASP A 163 28.19 5.62 15.68
N ALA A 164 28.71 5.08 14.56
CA ALA A 164 30.08 5.38 14.14
C ALA A 164 30.24 6.87 13.76
N GLU A 165 31.21 7.55 14.37
CA GLU A 165 31.23 9.03 14.44
C GLU A 165 31.40 9.74 13.09
N MET A 166 32.15 9.21 12.11
CA MET A 166 32.37 9.96 10.85
C MET A 166 32.55 9.13 9.56
N GLU A 167 33.04 7.88 9.60
CA GLU A 167 33.37 7.14 8.37
C GLU A 167 32.22 6.22 7.89
N PRO A 168 31.54 6.54 6.77
CA PRO A 168 30.58 5.64 6.17
C PRO A 168 31.26 4.45 5.48
N LEU A 169 30.56 3.33 5.40
CA LEU A 169 30.91 2.24 4.48
C LEU A 169 30.61 2.71 3.04
N MET A 170 31.59 2.66 2.15
CA MET A 170 31.43 3.10 0.75
C MET A 170 31.32 1.94 -0.23
N PHE A 171 31.99 0.83 0.05
CA PHE A 171 31.98 -0.37 -0.80
C PHE A 171 31.97 -1.62 0.09
N VAL A 172 31.68 -2.76 -0.53
CA VAL A 172 31.88 -4.08 0.09
C VAL A 172 32.95 -4.83 -0.69
N GLU A 173 33.93 -5.36 0.03
CA GLU A 173 35.05 -6.15 -0.47
C GLU A 173 34.88 -7.62 -0.12
N ASP A 174 35.50 -8.50 -0.90
CA ASP A 174 35.34 -9.96 -0.79
C ASP A 174 36.31 -10.61 0.22
N ASP A 175 37.33 -9.86 0.65
CA ASP A 175 38.33 -10.19 1.66
C ASP A 175 38.02 -9.60 3.06
N GLU A 176 36.96 -8.81 3.18
CA GLU A 176 36.47 -8.24 4.44
C GLU A 176 35.32 -9.06 5.05
N MET A 177 35.26 -9.06 6.38
CA MET A 177 34.15 -9.62 7.15
C MET A 177 33.36 -8.50 7.83
N TYR A 178 32.08 -8.38 7.49
CA TYR A 178 31.18 -7.36 8.03
C TYR A 178 30.45 -7.90 9.27
N VAL A 179 30.79 -7.38 10.46
CA VAL A 179 30.22 -7.81 11.74
C VAL A 179 29.02 -6.92 12.10
N ILE A 180 27.90 -7.55 12.47
CA ILE A 180 26.67 -6.87 12.92
C ILE A 180 26.33 -7.36 14.31
N GLY A 181 26.17 -6.42 15.25
CA GLY A 181 25.72 -6.74 16.61
C GLY A 181 24.32 -7.35 16.61
N GLY A 182 24.20 -8.55 17.16
CA GLY A 182 22.95 -9.27 17.38
C GLY A 182 22.12 -8.68 18.51
N LEU A 183 21.71 -7.42 18.38
CA LEU A 183 20.98 -6.67 19.41
C LEU A 183 19.68 -6.08 18.87
N VAL A 184 18.61 -6.13 19.69
CA VAL A 184 17.35 -5.44 19.45
C VAL A 184 17.08 -4.56 20.66
N ASP A 185 17.40 -3.28 20.55
CA ASP A 185 17.23 -2.31 21.63
C ASP A 185 16.00 -1.43 21.38
N GLU A 186 14.93 -1.65 22.17
CA GLU A 186 13.77 -0.75 22.20
C GLU A 186 13.85 0.30 23.32
N SER A 187 14.91 0.24 24.14
CA SER A 187 15.10 1.04 25.35
C SER A 187 15.96 2.29 25.17
N GLY A 188 16.67 2.41 24.04
CA GLY A 188 17.45 3.61 23.69
C GLY A 188 18.82 3.70 24.36
N ARG A 189 19.43 2.56 24.71
CA ARG A 189 20.82 2.46 25.16
C ARG A 189 21.72 2.29 23.92
N GLY A 190 21.95 3.39 23.21
CA GLY A 190 22.94 3.43 22.12
C GLY A 190 24.35 3.04 22.61
N SER A 191 25.23 2.73 21.65
CA SER A 191 26.69 2.55 21.80
C SER A 191 27.27 1.14 22.10
N MET A 192 26.51 0.09 22.44
CA MET A 192 27.12 -1.24 22.75
C MET A 192 27.93 -1.88 21.60
N SER A 193 27.44 -1.78 20.36
CA SER A 193 28.16 -2.29 19.17
C SER A 193 29.40 -1.46 18.84
N ARG A 194 29.39 -0.16 19.18
CA ARG A 194 30.50 0.76 18.94
C ARG A 194 31.60 0.56 19.98
N GLU A 195 31.23 0.53 21.26
CA GLU A 195 32.14 0.23 22.38
C GLU A 195 32.84 -1.11 22.15
N LYS A 196 32.09 -2.15 21.74
CA LYS A 196 32.69 -3.44 21.42
C LYS A 196 33.67 -3.35 20.23
N ALA A 197 33.39 -2.54 19.22
CA ALA A 197 34.31 -2.35 18.09
C ALA A 197 35.61 -1.62 18.52
N GLU A 198 35.49 -0.62 19.39
CA GLU A 198 36.61 0.12 19.99
C GLU A 198 37.47 -0.82 20.86
N ASP A 199 36.85 -1.62 21.74
CA ASP A 199 37.52 -2.61 22.58
C ASP A 199 38.28 -3.67 21.76
N LEU A 200 37.71 -4.08 20.62
CA LEU A 200 38.32 -5.04 19.69
C LEU A 200 39.41 -4.42 18.80
N GLY A 201 39.56 -3.09 18.80
CA GLY A 201 40.50 -2.39 17.93
C GLY A 201 40.20 -2.51 16.42
N VAL A 202 38.95 -2.79 16.04
CA VAL A 202 38.56 -2.99 14.62
C VAL A 202 37.99 -1.73 13.98
N LYS A 203 37.99 -1.69 12.64
CA LYS A 203 37.31 -0.61 11.90
C LYS A 203 35.82 -0.62 12.22
N CYS A 204 35.29 0.51 12.68
CA CYS A 204 33.85 0.71 12.85
C CYS A 204 33.31 1.59 11.70
N ARG A 205 32.19 1.20 11.09
CA ARG A 205 31.55 1.94 9.99
C ARG A 205 30.03 2.01 10.19
N ARG A 206 29.42 3.09 9.72
CA ARG A 206 27.96 3.19 9.56
C ARG A 206 27.56 3.05 8.09
N LEU A 207 26.31 2.69 7.83
CA LEU A 207 25.76 2.77 6.48
C LEU A 207 25.60 4.25 6.06
N PRO A 208 25.84 4.61 4.79
CA PRO A 208 25.77 5.98 4.30
C PRO A 208 24.32 6.43 4.02
N ILE A 209 23.41 6.15 4.96
CA ILE A 209 21.99 6.51 4.82
C ILE A 209 21.83 8.03 4.66
N PRO A 210 22.43 8.89 5.51
CA PRO A 210 22.34 10.35 5.33
C PRO A 210 22.89 10.89 4.01
N GLU A 211 23.89 10.21 3.43
CA GLU A 211 24.59 10.62 2.22
C GLU A 211 23.81 10.28 0.95
N TYR A 212 23.17 9.10 0.91
CA TYR A 212 22.46 8.62 -0.28
C TYR A 212 20.95 8.79 -0.20
N MET A 213 20.39 9.07 0.98
CA MET A 213 18.95 9.24 1.15
C MET A 213 18.65 10.68 1.58
N THR A 214 17.76 11.37 0.86
CA THR A 214 17.36 12.75 1.16
C THR A 214 16.27 12.81 2.22
N LYS A 215 16.52 13.49 3.35
CA LYS A 215 15.53 13.62 4.43
C LYS A 215 14.24 14.19 3.86
N ALA A 216 13.13 13.50 4.06
CA ALA A 216 11.84 14.10 3.85
C ALA A 216 11.76 15.39 4.69
N SER A 217 11.20 16.46 4.16
CA SER A 217 11.10 17.77 4.85
C SER A 217 10.34 17.72 6.20
N ARG A 218 9.77 16.57 6.58
CA ARG A 218 9.18 16.27 7.89
C ARG A 218 9.43 14.81 8.38
N GLY A 219 10.51 14.14 7.96
CA GLY A 219 10.80 12.76 8.37
C GLY A 219 12.25 12.57 8.84
N THR A 220 12.44 11.86 9.96
CA THR A 220 13.73 11.26 10.32
C THR A 220 13.91 9.97 9.53
N PHE A 221 15.09 9.73 8.98
CA PHE A 221 15.48 8.37 8.63
C PHE A 221 15.64 7.60 9.92
N ASN A 222 15.05 6.41 10.01
CA ASN A 222 15.41 5.52 11.10
C ASN A 222 16.80 4.97 10.80
N VAL A 223 17.83 5.58 11.40
CA VAL A 223 19.22 5.10 11.29
C VAL A 223 19.37 3.73 11.96
N MET A 224 18.47 3.40 12.90
CA MET A 224 18.42 2.07 13.52
C MET A 224 17.65 1.09 12.63
N LEU A 225 18.40 0.38 11.80
CA LEU A 225 17.90 -0.72 10.98
C LEU A 225 17.95 -2.05 11.72
N THR A 226 17.01 -2.94 11.40
CA THR A 226 17.05 -4.32 11.90
C THR A 226 18.18 -5.10 11.23
N ILE A 227 18.70 -6.14 11.88
CA ILE A 227 19.84 -6.92 11.36
C ILE A 227 19.54 -7.47 9.97
N ASN A 228 18.33 -8.01 9.75
CA ASN A 228 17.95 -8.51 8.43
C ASN A 228 17.92 -7.43 7.35
N GLN A 229 17.64 -6.17 7.70
CA GLN A 229 17.69 -5.04 6.77
C GLN A 229 19.13 -4.67 6.43
N VAL A 230 20.03 -4.64 7.41
CA VAL A 230 21.46 -4.37 7.19
C VAL A 230 22.06 -5.45 6.28
N VAL A 231 21.80 -6.73 6.55
CA VAL A 231 22.27 -7.84 5.68
C VAL A 231 21.70 -7.73 4.27
N GLU A 232 20.42 -7.39 4.11
CA GLU A 232 19.82 -7.21 2.79
C GLU A 232 20.46 -6.06 2.01
N ILE A 233 20.78 -4.94 2.67
CA ILE A 233 21.47 -3.80 2.06
C ILE A 233 22.87 -4.22 1.57
N LEU A 234 23.65 -4.91 2.41
CA LEU A 234 24.98 -5.40 2.02
C LEU A 234 24.89 -6.36 0.83
N CYS A 235 23.93 -7.29 0.83
CA CYS A 235 23.73 -8.21 -0.30
C CYS A 235 23.41 -7.45 -1.59
N ARG A 236 22.54 -6.44 -1.51
CA ARG A 236 22.17 -5.65 -2.69
C ARG A 236 23.35 -4.83 -3.19
N LEU A 237 24.13 -4.24 -2.30
CA LEU A 237 25.34 -3.51 -2.65
C LEU A 237 26.38 -4.42 -3.31
N ALA A 238 26.55 -5.65 -2.82
CA ALA A 238 27.43 -6.64 -3.43
C ALA A 238 26.98 -7.11 -4.83
N VAL A 239 25.70 -6.90 -5.18
CA VAL A 239 25.13 -7.17 -6.52
C VAL A 239 25.21 -5.93 -7.41
N SER A 240 24.78 -4.76 -6.92
CA SER A 240 24.60 -3.56 -7.76
C SER A 240 25.81 -2.63 -7.77
N GLY A 241 26.66 -2.67 -6.76
CA GLY A 241 27.68 -1.65 -6.49
C GLY A 241 27.11 -0.25 -6.23
N ASN A 242 25.79 -0.12 -6.10
CA ASN A 242 25.07 1.15 -6.06
C ASN A 242 24.25 1.29 -4.77
N TRP A 243 24.55 2.32 -3.99
CA TRP A 243 23.89 2.59 -2.70
C TRP A 243 22.42 2.99 -2.82
N ILE A 244 21.99 3.66 -3.89
CA ILE A 244 20.58 3.99 -4.12
C ILE A 244 19.78 2.69 -4.31
N ASP A 245 20.30 1.77 -5.12
CA ASP A 245 19.67 0.46 -5.34
C ASP A 245 19.70 -0.44 -4.10
N ALA A 246 20.76 -0.33 -3.29
CA ALA A 246 20.93 -1.08 -2.07
C ALA A 246 20.00 -0.60 -0.94
N LEU A 247 19.91 0.72 -0.75
CA LEU A 247 19.14 1.36 0.30
C LEU A 247 17.67 1.54 -0.06
N GLY A 248 17.32 2.02 -1.26
CA GLY A 248 15.95 2.40 -1.63
C GLY A 248 14.85 1.36 -1.33
N PRO A 249 15.11 0.05 -1.52
CA PRO A 249 14.15 -1.01 -1.20
C PRO A 249 14.00 -1.31 0.30
N VAL A 250 14.94 -0.86 1.13
CA VAL A 250 15.02 -1.12 2.57
C VAL A 250 14.74 0.15 3.40
N VAL A 251 15.17 1.30 2.88
CA VAL A 251 15.03 2.66 3.39
C VAL A 251 14.30 3.48 2.31
N PRO A 252 13.07 3.97 2.57
CA PRO A 252 12.26 4.62 1.54
C PRO A 252 12.84 5.98 1.10
N GLU A 253 12.99 6.19 -0.21
CA GLU A 253 13.33 7.48 -0.82
C GLU A 253 12.13 8.45 -0.82
N VAL A 254 12.43 9.76 -0.67
CA VAL A 254 11.48 10.85 -0.94
C VAL A 254 12.07 11.76 -2.01
N GLY A 255 11.35 11.90 -3.13
CA GLY A 255 11.85 12.58 -4.33
C GLY A 255 12.25 14.04 -4.15
N ALA A 256 13.40 14.36 -4.72
CA ALA A 256 13.77 15.62 -5.37
C ALA A 256 14.76 15.27 -6.49
N GLU A 257 14.77 16.06 -7.58
CA GLU A 257 15.65 15.88 -8.74
C GLU A 257 17.11 15.62 -8.36
N SER A 258 17.72 14.60 -8.99
CA SER A 258 19.14 14.32 -8.86
C SER A 258 19.96 15.45 -9.50
N SER A 259 20.53 16.30 -8.66
CA SER A 259 21.69 17.13 -9.03
C SER A 259 22.80 16.90 -8.01
N TYR A 260 23.43 15.73 -8.08
CA TYR A 260 24.77 15.52 -7.54
C TYR A 260 25.50 14.55 -8.47
N THR A 261 26.16 15.13 -9.47
CA THR A 261 27.25 14.49 -10.20
C THR A 261 28.42 14.31 -9.24
N HIS A 262 28.83 13.06 -9.00
CA HIS A 262 30.10 12.79 -8.36
C HIS A 262 31.19 13.00 -9.41
N GLU A 263 31.70 14.23 -9.52
CA GLU A 263 33.01 14.46 -10.15
C GLU A 263 34.06 13.83 -9.23
N MET A 264 34.44 12.59 -9.53
CA MET A 264 35.76 12.11 -9.13
C MET A 264 36.76 12.81 -10.04
N ARG A 265 37.67 13.59 -9.44
CA ARG A 265 38.88 14.06 -10.10
C ARG A 265 39.64 12.83 -10.62
N ALA A 266 39.52 12.57 -11.91
CA ALA A 266 40.52 11.80 -12.64
C ALA A 266 41.75 12.70 -12.75
N SER A 267 42.77 12.39 -11.94
CA SER A 267 44.15 12.67 -12.36
C SER A 267 44.45 11.73 -13.52
N GLU A 268 44.99 12.32 -14.58
CA GLU A 268 45.47 11.69 -15.80
C GLU A 268 46.30 10.43 -15.49
N ASP A 269 45.81 9.27 -15.94
CA ASP A 269 46.56 8.27 -16.74
C ASP A 269 45.81 6.91 -16.73
N ASP A 270 45.91 6.24 -17.88
CA ASP A 270 45.65 4.82 -18.17
C ASP A 270 44.21 4.33 -18.50
N ASP A 271 43.85 4.57 -19.77
CA ASP A 271 43.57 3.55 -20.81
C ASP A 271 43.51 2.07 -20.35
N PHE A 272 42.32 1.54 -20.00
CA PHE A 272 42.04 0.10 -20.19
C PHE A 272 40.56 -0.36 -20.03
N PHE A 273 39.50 0.31 -20.52
CA PHE A 273 38.17 -0.38 -20.51
C PHE A 273 37.13 0.09 -21.55
N THR A 274 37.55 0.55 -22.73
CA THR A 274 36.63 1.05 -23.79
C THR A 274 36.56 0.14 -25.03
N ALA A 275 36.72 -1.19 -24.89
CA ALA A 275 36.78 -2.08 -26.06
C ALA A 275 35.82 -3.29 -26.07
N HIS A 276 34.79 -3.36 -25.22
CA HIS A 276 33.89 -4.53 -25.23
C HIS A 276 32.38 -4.29 -25.11
N MET A 277 31.88 -3.06 -25.24
CA MET A 277 30.43 -2.78 -25.27
C MET A 277 29.95 -1.95 -26.47
N VAL A 278 30.61 -2.12 -27.62
CA VAL A 278 30.09 -1.67 -28.93
C VAL A 278 29.94 -2.87 -29.86
N SER A 279 28.96 -3.72 -29.56
CA SER A 279 28.29 -4.59 -30.53
C SER A 279 27.06 -5.20 -29.85
N ARG A 280 25.89 -4.98 -30.46
CA ARG A 280 24.52 -5.38 -30.01
C ARG A 280 23.74 -4.38 -29.14
N ARG A 281 23.64 -3.14 -29.62
CA ARG A 281 22.40 -2.35 -29.48
C ARG A 281 21.96 -1.86 -30.86
N ASN A 282 21.24 -2.74 -31.55
CA ASN A 282 20.40 -2.38 -32.68
C ASN A 282 19.33 -3.45 -32.85
N ARG A 283 18.16 -3.22 -32.23
CA ARG A 283 16.82 -3.48 -32.77
C ARG A 283 15.77 -3.37 -31.65
N LEU A 284 14.70 -2.63 -31.99
CA LEU A 284 13.41 -2.48 -31.29
C LEU A 284 13.36 -1.37 -30.23
N ASP A 285 12.99 -0.16 -30.66
CA ASP A 285 11.77 0.53 -30.19
C ASP A 285 11.61 1.88 -30.90
N THR A 286 11.14 1.84 -32.16
CA THR A 286 10.78 3.03 -32.95
C THR A 286 9.30 3.41 -32.85
N HIS A 287 8.50 2.78 -31.98
CA HIS A 287 7.04 3.01 -31.92
C HIS A 287 6.57 3.92 -30.76
N ALA A 288 7.46 4.32 -29.84
CA ALA A 288 7.08 5.12 -28.67
C ALA A 288 7.19 6.64 -28.89
N VAL A 289 8.06 7.09 -29.80
CA VAL A 289 8.37 8.52 -29.99
C VAL A 289 7.36 9.21 -30.95
N GLU A 290 6.85 8.52 -31.96
CA GLU A 290 5.87 9.11 -32.91
C GLU A 290 4.49 9.39 -32.29
N LYS A 291 4.06 8.59 -31.29
CA LYS A 291 2.74 8.79 -30.64
C LYS A 291 2.68 10.03 -29.75
N THR A 292 3.83 10.51 -29.26
CA THR A 292 3.88 11.69 -28.40
C THR A 292 3.84 12.99 -29.22
N GLU A 293 4.47 13.03 -30.39
CA GLU A 293 4.46 14.21 -31.28
C GLU A 293 3.11 14.43 -31.97
N LEU A 294 2.46 13.36 -32.45
CA LEU A 294 1.12 13.44 -33.06
C LEU A 294 0.02 13.92 -32.09
N SER A 295 0.22 13.72 -30.79
CA SER A 295 -0.72 14.17 -29.74
C SER A 295 -0.53 15.66 -29.41
N LEU A 296 0.70 16.17 -29.55
CA LEU A 296 1.04 17.58 -29.33
C LEU A 296 0.64 18.48 -30.52
N GLU A 297 0.70 17.97 -31.75
CA GLU A 297 0.23 18.70 -32.93
C GLU A 297 -1.31 18.81 -32.99
N ARG A 298 -2.04 17.75 -32.62
CA ARG A 298 -3.51 17.81 -32.51
C ARG A 298 -4.00 18.79 -31.44
N ALA A 299 -3.26 18.94 -30.34
CA ALA A 299 -3.54 19.93 -29.31
C ALA A 299 -3.22 21.38 -29.74
N ARG A 300 -2.32 21.56 -30.72
CA ARG A 300 -1.98 22.88 -31.29
C ARG A 300 -2.97 23.28 -32.39
N SER A 301 -3.40 22.37 -33.25
CA SER A 301 -4.43 22.65 -34.28
C SER A 301 -5.81 22.96 -33.68
N SER A 302 -6.21 22.27 -32.61
CA SER A 302 -7.47 22.54 -31.90
C SER A 302 -7.49 23.89 -31.17
N LYS A 303 -6.32 24.46 -30.86
CA LYS A 303 -6.19 25.81 -30.28
C LYS A 303 -6.29 26.91 -31.36
N ALA A 304 -5.83 26.63 -32.58
CA ALA A 304 -5.90 27.56 -33.71
C ALA A 304 -7.31 27.66 -34.32
N GLU A 305 -8.11 26.58 -34.29
CA GLU A 305 -9.51 26.60 -34.77
C GLU A 305 -10.48 27.34 -33.83
N LEU A 306 -10.07 27.62 -32.58
CA LEU A 306 -10.87 28.34 -31.59
C LEU A 306 -10.74 29.87 -31.66
N GLU A 307 -9.82 30.40 -32.47
CA GLU A 307 -9.56 31.85 -32.57
C GLU A 307 -10.21 32.55 -33.78
N HIS A 308 -10.90 31.82 -34.68
CA HIS A 308 -11.57 32.41 -35.84
C HIS A 308 -13.08 32.09 -35.91
N VAL A 309 -13.86 32.65 -34.98
CA VAL A 309 -15.30 32.91 -35.21
C VAL A 309 -15.66 34.27 -34.62
N VAL A 310 -15.76 35.26 -35.51
CA VAL A 310 -16.16 36.65 -35.21
C VAL A 310 -17.69 36.76 -35.11
N ASP A 311 -18.11 37.58 -34.14
CA ASP A 311 -19.40 38.25 -33.94
C ASP A 311 -20.61 37.83 -34.77
N ILE A 312 -21.56 37.17 -34.08
CA ILE A 312 -22.98 37.47 -34.22
C ILE A 312 -23.54 37.69 -32.82
N GLY A 313 -24.13 38.86 -32.59
CA GLY A 313 -24.59 39.35 -31.30
C GLY A 313 -25.55 38.40 -30.58
N VAL A 314 -25.00 37.62 -29.66
CA VAL A 314 -25.72 37.02 -28.54
C VAL A 314 -24.93 37.39 -27.31
N THR A 315 -25.55 38.08 -26.36
CA THR A 315 -24.95 38.43 -25.07
C THR A 315 -24.49 37.14 -24.37
N LYS A 316 -23.20 36.78 -24.53
CA LYS A 316 -22.59 35.61 -23.88
C LYS A 316 -22.65 35.84 -22.38
N LYS A 317 -23.64 35.22 -21.73
CA LYS A 317 -23.78 35.18 -20.27
C LYS A 317 -22.45 34.74 -19.68
N ARG A 318 -21.84 35.55 -18.80
CA ARG A 318 -20.59 35.21 -18.11
C ARG A 318 -20.76 33.84 -17.45
N LYS A 319 -19.97 32.84 -17.88
CA LYS A 319 -20.01 31.48 -17.31
C LYS A 319 -19.65 31.56 -15.84
N SER A 320 -20.48 30.97 -14.98
CA SER A 320 -20.17 30.92 -13.54
C SER A 320 -19.02 29.96 -13.28
N GLY A 321 -18.36 30.08 -12.13
CA GLY A 321 -17.29 29.14 -11.83
C GLY A 321 -17.78 27.71 -11.59
N LEU A 322 -19.07 27.52 -11.27
CA LEU A 322 -19.69 26.18 -11.27
C LEU A 322 -19.76 25.60 -12.69
N ASP A 323 -20.05 26.41 -13.71
CA ASP A 323 -20.09 25.97 -15.10
C ASP A 323 -18.68 25.57 -15.55
N ALA A 324 -17.67 26.37 -15.21
CA ALA A 324 -16.27 26.03 -15.47
C ALA A 324 -15.83 24.71 -14.79
N ILE A 325 -16.28 24.44 -13.55
CA ILE A 325 -16.01 23.16 -12.88
C ILE A 325 -16.68 22.01 -13.62
N ASN A 326 -17.95 22.15 -14.02
CA ASN A 326 -18.69 21.09 -14.68
C ASN A 326 -18.17 20.78 -16.09
N GLU A 327 -17.67 21.78 -16.82
CA GLU A 327 -17.04 21.59 -18.15
C GLU A 327 -15.74 20.77 -18.07
N LEU A 328 -15.08 20.73 -16.90
CA LEU A 328 -13.89 19.94 -16.65
C LEU A 328 -14.18 18.52 -16.11
N ILE A 329 -15.46 18.13 -16.04
CA ILE A 329 -15.90 16.81 -15.59
C ILE A 329 -16.42 16.04 -16.80
N ASP A 330 -15.91 14.82 -17.00
CA ASP A 330 -16.41 13.94 -18.05
C ASP A 330 -17.90 13.65 -17.85
N PRO A 331 -18.76 13.93 -18.84
CA PRO A 331 -20.20 13.76 -18.73
C PRO A 331 -20.60 12.30 -18.96
N VAL A 332 -20.04 11.37 -18.18
CA VAL A 332 -20.22 9.92 -18.34
C VAL A 332 -21.70 9.48 -18.32
N TRP A 333 -22.59 10.29 -17.73
CA TRP A 333 -24.03 10.05 -17.72
C TRP A 333 -24.72 10.29 -19.08
N ASN A 334 -24.03 10.93 -20.03
CA ASN A 334 -24.51 11.14 -21.40
C ASN A 334 -23.95 10.11 -22.38
N PHE A 335 -23.02 9.26 -21.95
CA PHE A 335 -22.33 8.31 -22.83
C PHE A 335 -23.06 6.97 -22.86
N ASN A 336 -23.11 6.37 -24.06
CA ASN A 336 -23.51 4.98 -24.21
C ASN A 336 -22.34 4.05 -23.82
N ASP A 337 -22.61 2.74 -23.76
CA ASP A 337 -21.61 1.78 -23.29
C ASP A 337 -20.36 1.70 -24.20
N ASP A 338 -20.46 2.02 -25.50
CA ASP A 338 -19.33 1.95 -26.43
C ASP A 338 -18.39 3.15 -26.25
N VAL A 339 -18.95 4.35 -26.11
CA VAL A 339 -18.18 5.56 -25.78
C VAL A 339 -17.55 5.43 -24.39
N LEU A 340 -18.28 4.85 -23.42
CA LEU A 340 -17.71 4.57 -22.10
C LEU A 340 -16.59 3.54 -22.17
N LEU A 341 -16.69 2.54 -23.04
CA LEU A 341 -15.66 1.54 -23.24
C LEU A 341 -14.39 2.18 -23.82
N ASP A 342 -14.49 2.98 -24.88
CA ASP A 342 -13.37 3.73 -25.47
C ASP A 342 -12.68 4.61 -24.42
N MET A 343 -13.47 5.44 -23.72
CA MET A 343 -12.98 6.31 -22.66
C MET A 343 -12.26 5.54 -21.54
N MET A 344 -12.81 4.41 -21.09
CA MET A 344 -12.19 3.63 -20.01
C MET A 344 -10.96 2.86 -20.48
N THR A 345 -10.88 2.46 -21.76
CA THR A 345 -9.67 1.87 -22.36
C THR A 345 -8.51 2.88 -22.35
N GLU A 346 -8.76 4.14 -22.68
CA GLU A 346 -7.74 5.20 -22.65
C GLU A 346 -7.30 5.59 -21.23
N ARG A 347 -8.03 5.15 -20.21
CA ARG A 347 -7.78 5.44 -18.79
C ARG A 347 -7.01 4.35 -18.06
N VAL A 348 -6.36 3.44 -18.78
CA VAL A 348 -5.41 2.48 -18.19
C VAL A 348 -4.20 3.26 -17.68
N ILE A 349 -3.97 3.20 -16.37
CA ILE A 349 -2.85 3.89 -15.70
C ILE A 349 -1.75 2.92 -15.26
N TYR A 350 -2.05 1.62 -15.24
CA TYR A 350 -1.08 0.57 -14.96
C TYR A 350 -1.56 -0.77 -15.52
N GLU A 351 -0.64 -1.54 -16.06
CA GLU A 351 -0.89 -2.90 -16.53
C GLU A 351 0.36 -3.76 -16.30
N ASP A 352 0.17 -4.96 -15.76
CA ASP A 352 1.17 -6.03 -15.75
C ASP A 352 0.51 -7.38 -16.10
N GLU A 353 1.27 -8.47 -15.97
CA GLU A 353 0.81 -9.84 -16.25
C GLU A 353 -0.38 -10.29 -15.38
N SER A 354 -0.59 -9.64 -14.22
CA SER A 354 -1.48 -10.09 -13.16
C SER A 354 -2.62 -9.11 -12.83
N VAL A 355 -2.42 -7.81 -13.10
CA VAL A 355 -3.36 -6.74 -12.77
C VAL A 355 -3.48 -5.67 -13.85
N VAL A 356 -4.62 -5.00 -13.86
CA VAL A 356 -4.87 -3.77 -14.62
C VAL A 356 -5.44 -2.74 -13.64
N ALA A 357 -4.96 -1.49 -13.70
CA ALA A 357 -5.57 -0.39 -12.97
C ALA A 357 -6.00 0.74 -13.89
N LEU A 358 -7.16 1.32 -13.58
CA LEU A 358 -7.78 2.39 -14.36
C LEU A 358 -7.99 3.63 -13.49
N ASP A 359 -7.97 4.82 -14.11
CA ASP A 359 -8.45 6.05 -13.48
C ASP A 359 -9.97 6.20 -13.65
N LYS A 360 -10.73 5.87 -12.59
CA LYS A 360 -12.19 5.93 -12.63
C LYS A 360 -12.69 7.39 -12.60
N PRO A 361 -13.51 7.81 -13.58
CA PRO A 361 -14.07 9.15 -13.62
C PRO A 361 -15.13 9.38 -12.53
N TYR A 362 -15.47 10.66 -12.33
CA TYR A 362 -16.56 11.08 -11.46
C TYR A 362 -17.92 10.61 -12.01
N GLN A 363 -18.87 10.30 -11.13
CA GLN A 363 -20.22 9.79 -11.46
C GLN A 363 -20.33 8.41 -12.11
N MET A 364 -19.22 7.71 -12.39
CA MET A 364 -19.28 6.30 -12.78
C MET A 364 -19.42 5.41 -11.55
N ALA A 365 -20.53 4.67 -11.46
CA ALA A 365 -20.74 3.66 -10.43
C ALA A 365 -20.14 2.31 -10.84
N TYR A 366 -19.85 1.45 -9.87
CA TYR A 366 -19.46 0.08 -10.19
C TYR A 366 -20.65 -0.75 -10.69
N SER A 367 -21.74 -0.80 -9.92
CA SER A 367 -22.93 -1.59 -10.24
C SER A 367 -24.25 -0.99 -9.69
N GLY A 368 -25.38 -1.53 -10.12
CA GLY A 368 -26.70 -1.28 -9.50
C GLY A 368 -27.32 0.10 -9.80
N THR A 369 -26.96 0.70 -10.93
CA THR A 369 -27.51 2.01 -11.32
C THR A 369 -28.88 1.89 -11.98
N LYS A 370 -29.58 3.02 -12.09
CA LYS A 370 -30.80 3.12 -12.91
C LYS A 370 -30.43 2.98 -14.42
N PRO A 371 -31.37 2.56 -15.28
CA PRO A 371 -31.16 2.62 -16.73
C PRO A 371 -30.66 4.00 -17.18
N GLY A 372 -29.71 4.02 -18.12
CA GLY A 372 -29.09 5.26 -18.62
C GLY A 372 -27.98 5.87 -17.76
N GLN A 373 -27.56 5.24 -16.66
CA GLN A 373 -26.41 5.71 -15.87
C GLN A 373 -25.17 4.85 -16.10
N ALA A 374 -24.01 5.50 -16.24
CA ALA A 374 -22.70 4.86 -16.38
C ALA A 374 -22.40 3.85 -15.25
N GLN A 375 -22.06 2.63 -15.67
CA GLN A 375 -21.83 1.49 -14.79
C GLN A 375 -20.65 0.65 -15.32
N LEU A 376 -19.63 0.45 -14.49
CA LEU A 376 -18.37 -0.16 -14.94
C LEU A 376 -18.45 -1.68 -15.12
N ASP A 377 -19.23 -2.39 -14.30
CA ASP A 377 -19.33 -3.86 -14.36
C ASP A 377 -19.84 -4.41 -15.70
N ARG A 378 -20.66 -3.64 -16.43
CA ARG A 378 -21.20 -3.94 -17.77
C ARG A 378 -20.12 -3.95 -18.84
N LEU A 379 -19.04 -3.20 -18.61
CA LEU A 379 -17.96 -3.01 -19.56
C LEU A 379 -16.85 -4.06 -19.36
N LEU A 380 -16.75 -4.71 -18.20
CA LEU A 380 -15.58 -5.51 -17.81
C LEU A 380 -15.15 -6.59 -18.81
N THR A 381 -16.11 -7.27 -19.46
CA THR A 381 -15.78 -8.30 -20.46
C THR A 381 -15.19 -7.67 -21.72
N ARG A 382 -15.83 -6.62 -22.25
CA ARG A 382 -15.35 -5.91 -23.44
C ARG A 382 -14.06 -5.12 -23.16
N LEU A 383 -13.92 -4.62 -21.94
CA LEU A 383 -12.72 -3.93 -21.49
C LEU A 383 -11.56 -4.92 -21.40
N ALA A 384 -11.77 -6.11 -20.84
CA ALA A 384 -10.77 -7.19 -20.82
C ALA A 384 -10.27 -7.51 -22.24
N GLN A 385 -11.19 -7.65 -23.22
CA GLN A 385 -10.80 -7.92 -24.61
C GLN A 385 -9.87 -6.86 -25.22
N ARG A 386 -9.92 -5.61 -24.73
CA ARG A 386 -9.09 -4.51 -25.23
C ARG A 386 -7.77 -4.33 -24.47
N VAL A 387 -7.78 -4.53 -23.15
CA VAL A 387 -6.65 -4.19 -22.27
C VAL A 387 -5.97 -5.40 -21.63
N ALA A 388 -6.52 -6.60 -21.83
CA ALA A 388 -5.98 -7.86 -21.33
C ALA A 388 -6.59 -9.02 -22.15
N PRO A 389 -6.33 -9.08 -23.48
CA PRO A 389 -6.98 -10.05 -24.38
C PRO A 389 -6.73 -11.51 -24.00
N GLU A 390 -5.66 -11.79 -23.25
CA GLU A 390 -5.33 -13.08 -22.67
C GLU A 390 -6.31 -13.52 -21.56
N CYS A 391 -7.16 -12.62 -21.06
CA CYS A 391 -8.09 -12.85 -19.97
C CYS A 391 -9.54 -12.83 -20.43
N GLN A 392 -10.33 -13.82 -20.01
CA GLN A 392 -11.77 -13.87 -20.33
C GLN A 392 -12.54 -12.68 -19.74
N LYS A 393 -12.15 -12.20 -18.55
CA LYS A 393 -12.76 -11.05 -17.87
C LYS A 393 -11.85 -10.49 -16.79
N LEU A 394 -11.93 -9.18 -16.56
CA LEU A 394 -11.31 -8.51 -15.42
C LEU A 394 -12.11 -8.70 -14.11
N TYR A 395 -11.42 -9.02 -13.03
CA TYR A 395 -12.01 -9.19 -11.70
C TYR A 395 -11.75 -7.96 -10.84
N VAL A 396 -12.79 -7.18 -10.52
CA VAL A 396 -12.64 -6.01 -9.64
C VAL A 396 -12.14 -6.44 -8.26
N VAL A 397 -11.05 -5.85 -7.79
CA VAL A 397 -10.49 -6.15 -6.47
C VAL A 397 -11.27 -5.38 -5.40
N ARG A 398 -11.42 -4.07 -5.58
CA ARG A 398 -12.20 -3.20 -4.70
C ARG A 398 -12.90 -2.10 -5.50
N THR A 399 -14.14 -1.81 -5.14
CA THR A 399 -14.95 -0.77 -5.78
C THR A 399 -14.73 0.58 -5.12
N LEU A 400 -14.68 1.65 -5.91
CA LEU A 400 -14.80 3.02 -5.43
C LEU A 400 -16.25 3.49 -5.44
N ASP A 401 -16.59 4.41 -4.52
CA ASP A 401 -17.89 5.08 -4.51
C ASP A 401 -18.13 5.84 -5.84
N LYS A 402 -19.39 5.98 -6.25
CA LYS A 402 -19.80 6.67 -7.50
C LYS A 402 -19.16 8.06 -7.66
N HIS A 403 -19.07 8.81 -6.56
CA HIS A 403 -18.56 10.18 -6.53
C HIS A 403 -17.07 10.29 -6.17
N CYS A 404 -16.41 9.17 -5.83
CA CYS A 404 -14.96 9.12 -5.65
C CYS A 404 -14.29 8.91 -7.02
N THR A 405 -13.13 9.51 -7.26
CA THR A 405 -12.33 9.35 -8.50
C THR A 405 -11.01 8.64 -8.21
N GLY A 406 -10.27 8.25 -9.24
CA GLY A 406 -8.92 7.70 -9.09
C GLY A 406 -8.83 6.19 -9.28
N VAL A 407 -7.80 5.58 -8.69
CA VAL A 407 -7.38 4.21 -8.99
C VAL A 407 -8.49 3.18 -8.71
N VAL A 408 -8.86 2.39 -9.72
CA VAL A 408 -9.63 1.15 -9.56
C VAL A 408 -8.80 -0.01 -10.07
N LEU A 409 -8.63 -1.02 -9.22
CA LEU A 409 -7.76 -2.17 -9.48
C LEU A 409 -8.57 -3.41 -9.90
N PHE A 410 -8.09 -4.06 -10.95
CA PHE A 410 -8.59 -5.32 -11.47
C PHE A 410 -7.50 -6.38 -11.44
N ALA A 411 -7.86 -7.60 -11.07
CA ALA A 411 -7.03 -8.76 -11.28
C ALA A 411 -7.37 -9.40 -12.63
N LYS A 412 -6.34 -9.88 -13.33
CA LYS A 412 -6.44 -10.58 -14.61
C LYS A 412 -6.89 -12.04 -14.44
N ASN A 413 -6.62 -12.64 -13.28
CA ASN A 413 -7.04 -14.02 -12.94
C ASN A 413 -7.60 -14.15 -11.51
N LEU A 414 -8.28 -15.27 -11.24
CA LEU A 414 -8.94 -15.55 -9.95
C LEU A 414 -7.97 -15.73 -8.78
N GLU A 415 -6.79 -16.29 -9.03
CA GLU A 415 -5.79 -16.48 -7.99
C GLU A 415 -5.30 -15.13 -7.48
N ARG A 416 -4.91 -14.25 -8.39
CA ARG A 416 -4.48 -12.89 -8.07
C ARG A 416 -5.60 -12.07 -7.42
N HIS A 417 -6.84 -12.27 -7.86
CA HIS A 417 -8.01 -11.66 -7.24
C HIS A 417 -8.15 -12.04 -5.76
N ALA A 418 -7.97 -13.32 -5.44
CA ALA A 418 -8.01 -13.80 -4.06
C ALA A 418 -6.86 -13.24 -3.22
N GLN A 419 -5.62 -13.29 -3.73
CA GLN A 419 -4.43 -12.75 -3.05
C GLN A 419 -4.56 -11.26 -2.73
N LEU A 420 -5.07 -10.46 -3.67
CA LEU A 420 -5.25 -9.03 -3.47
C LEU A 420 -6.39 -8.73 -2.49
N ARG A 421 -7.50 -9.48 -2.54
CA ARG A 421 -8.58 -9.34 -1.54
C ARG A 421 -8.10 -9.64 -0.13
N GLU A 422 -7.32 -10.70 0.05
CA GLU A 422 -6.68 -11.01 1.33
C GLU A 422 -5.73 -9.88 1.76
N ALA A 423 -4.93 -9.33 0.85
CA ALA A 423 -4.05 -8.20 1.16
C ALA A 423 -4.80 -6.95 1.64
N TYR A 424 -5.99 -6.66 1.08
CA TYR A 424 -6.87 -5.61 1.58
C TYR A 424 -7.41 -5.90 2.99
N GLU A 425 -7.82 -7.15 3.26
CA GLU A 425 -8.36 -7.57 4.55
C GLU A 425 -7.30 -7.54 5.67
N ASP A 426 -6.06 -7.92 5.34
CA ASP A 426 -4.90 -7.91 6.24
C ASP A 426 -4.35 -6.51 6.50
N GLY A 427 -4.70 -5.52 5.67
CA GLY A 427 -4.14 -4.18 5.74
C GLY A 427 -2.75 -4.05 5.09
N ARG A 428 -2.40 -4.97 4.18
CA ARG A 428 -1.17 -4.95 3.38
C ARG A 428 -1.28 -4.06 2.13
N VAL A 429 -2.43 -3.45 1.89
CA VAL A 429 -2.64 -2.47 0.82
C VAL A 429 -2.73 -1.08 1.45
N GLU A 430 -1.91 -0.14 0.99
CA GLU A 430 -2.03 1.26 1.42
C GLU A 430 -2.75 2.07 0.34
N GLN A 431 -3.72 2.87 0.77
CA GLN A 431 -4.46 3.78 -0.10
C GLN A 431 -4.28 5.21 0.39
N LYS A 432 -3.85 6.11 -0.50
CA LYS A 432 -3.73 7.54 -0.22
C LYS A 432 -4.72 8.34 -1.05
N TYR A 433 -5.63 9.03 -0.37
CA TYR A 433 -6.66 9.87 -0.95
C TYR A 433 -6.29 11.35 -0.82
N HIS A 434 -6.58 12.11 -1.87
CA HIS A 434 -6.69 13.56 -1.80
C HIS A 434 -8.13 13.95 -1.54
N CYS A 435 -8.33 14.73 -0.47
CA CYS A 435 -9.63 15.13 0.05
C CYS A 435 -9.67 16.65 0.20
N LEU A 436 -10.56 17.33 -0.53
CA LEU A 436 -10.81 18.75 -0.32
C LEU A 436 -11.93 18.92 0.71
N VAL A 437 -11.59 19.50 1.87
CA VAL A 437 -12.52 19.67 2.98
C VAL A 437 -12.87 21.13 3.22
N LYS A 438 -14.06 21.33 3.82
CA LYS A 438 -14.41 22.59 4.45
C LYS A 438 -13.76 22.64 5.84
N GLY A 439 -13.05 23.72 6.13
CA GLY A 439 -12.35 23.91 7.40
C GLY A 439 -10.85 23.66 7.29
N VAL A 440 -10.16 23.98 8.37
CA VAL A 440 -8.78 23.57 8.65
C VAL A 440 -8.85 22.71 9.91
N PRO A 441 -8.50 21.41 9.85
CA PRO A 441 -8.38 20.59 11.05
C PRO A 441 -7.44 21.26 12.06
N VAL A 442 -7.71 21.06 13.35
CA VAL A 442 -6.88 21.63 14.44
C VAL A 442 -5.46 21.08 14.38
N GLU A 443 -5.34 19.77 14.15
CA GLU A 443 -4.04 19.09 14.04
C GLU A 443 -3.58 19.06 12.58
N GLU A 444 -2.32 19.42 12.32
CA GLU A 444 -1.74 19.31 10.96
C GLU A 444 -1.68 17.85 10.48
N LYS A 445 -1.48 16.91 11.40
CA LYS A 445 -1.44 15.47 11.13
C LYS A 445 -2.01 14.71 12.31
N ALA A 446 -2.96 13.82 12.07
CA ALA A 446 -3.56 13.01 13.14
C ALA A 446 -3.98 11.63 12.65
N THR A 447 -4.26 10.75 13.62
CA THR A 447 -4.83 9.43 13.39
C THR A 447 -6.23 9.37 13.97
N ILE A 448 -7.23 9.11 13.13
CA ILE A 448 -8.62 8.96 13.53
C ILE A 448 -8.92 7.46 13.64
N SER A 449 -9.14 6.99 14.87
CA SER A 449 -9.46 5.59 15.19
C SER A 449 -10.85 5.44 15.83
N ILE A 450 -11.77 6.36 15.51
CA ILE A 450 -13.15 6.34 16.01
C ILE A 450 -13.84 5.08 15.46
N PRO A 451 -14.31 4.14 16.31
CA PRO A 451 -15.04 2.98 15.82
C PRO A 451 -16.34 3.39 15.12
N LEU A 452 -16.63 2.79 13.98
CA LEU A 452 -17.80 3.12 13.15
C LEU A 452 -18.82 1.97 13.14
N VAL A 453 -20.11 2.29 13.14
CA VAL A 453 -21.19 1.33 12.89
C VAL A 453 -21.84 1.62 11.55
N LYS A 454 -22.13 0.56 10.79
CA LYS A 454 -22.83 0.67 9.51
C LYS A 454 -24.34 0.64 9.72
N LEU A 455 -25.00 1.69 9.24
CA LEU A 455 -26.44 1.86 9.29
C LEU A 455 -27.00 1.83 7.86
N ILE A 456 -27.98 0.95 7.64
CA ILE A 456 -28.60 0.73 6.33
C ILE A 456 -30.09 1.05 6.45
N LYS A 457 -30.58 1.98 5.62
CA LYS A 457 -32.00 2.32 5.48
C LYS A 457 -32.40 2.22 4.01
N GLY A 458 -33.06 1.13 3.63
CA GLY A 458 -33.33 0.83 2.23
C GLY A 458 -32.04 0.65 1.43
N LYS A 459 -31.89 1.40 0.33
CA LYS A 459 -30.65 1.43 -0.48
C LYS A 459 -29.60 2.40 0.08
N ASP A 460 -29.93 3.20 1.09
CA ASP A 460 -29.01 4.19 1.64
C ASP A 460 -28.18 3.59 2.78
N MET A 461 -26.87 3.79 2.68
CA MET A 461 -25.88 3.32 3.65
C MET A 461 -25.09 4.50 4.19
N HIS A 462 -24.91 4.54 5.50
CA HIS A 462 -24.07 5.52 6.19
C HIS A 462 -23.29 4.88 7.33
N LEU A 463 -22.19 5.52 7.73
CA LEU A 463 -21.40 5.18 8.91
C LEU A 463 -21.61 6.23 9.99
N GLU A 464 -21.76 5.82 11.24
CA GLU A 464 -21.77 6.71 12.40
C GLU A 464 -20.77 6.24 13.46
N PRO A 465 -20.22 7.16 14.28
CA PRO A 465 -19.46 6.79 15.46
C PRO A 465 -20.29 5.88 16.39
N VAL A 466 -19.64 4.85 16.92
CA VAL A 466 -20.26 3.97 17.90
C VAL A 466 -20.54 4.76 19.19
N ARG A 467 -21.83 4.90 19.54
CA ARG A 467 -22.25 5.58 20.79
C ARG A 467 -22.08 4.69 22.02
N ASN A 468 -22.35 3.38 21.90
CA ASN A 468 -22.19 2.41 22.98
C ASN A 468 -21.51 1.13 22.45
N PRO A 469 -20.21 0.94 22.74
CA PRO A 469 -19.44 -0.21 22.26
C PRO A 469 -19.97 -1.57 22.73
N LYS A 470 -20.61 -1.64 23.90
CA LYS A 470 -21.06 -2.90 24.49
C LYS A 470 -22.29 -3.50 23.80
N THR A 471 -23.08 -2.68 23.10
CA THR A 471 -24.35 -3.08 22.48
C THR A 471 -24.34 -3.01 20.96
N ALA A 472 -23.29 -2.42 20.37
CA ALA A 472 -23.22 -2.22 18.93
C ALA A 472 -22.81 -3.52 18.23
N LEU A 473 -23.71 -4.02 17.38
CA LEU A 473 -23.40 -5.10 16.43
C LEU A 473 -22.75 -4.48 15.18
N ASN A 474 -21.84 -5.22 14.54
CA ASN A 474 -21.15 -4.82 13.30
C ASN A 474 -20.32 -3.53 13.42
N VAL A 475 -19.55 -3.43 14.50
CA VAL A 475 -18.56 -2.36 14.70
C VAL A 475 -17.34 -2.58 13.80
N TYR A 476 -16.93 -1.52 13.12
CA TYR A 476 -15.70 -1.47 12.35
C TYR A 476 -14.65 -0.67 13.12
N ASN A 477 -13.61 -1.38 13.57
CA ASN A 477 -12.41 -0.77 14.14
C ASN A 477 -11.46 -0.42 13.00
N VAL A 478 -11.60 0.78 12.47
CA VAL A 478 -10.84 1.26 11.30
C VAL A 478 -10.06 2.51 11.64
N ILE A 479 -8.96 2.72 10.93
CA ILE A 479 -8.02 3.82 11.18
C ILE A 479 -7.85 4.63 9.90
N THR A 480 -7.97 5.95 10.02
CA THR A 480 -7.60 6.90 8.97
C THR A 480 -6.53 7.83 9.49
N LYS A 481 -5.34 7.77 8.90
CA LYS A 481 -4.30 8.77 9.11
C LYS A 481 -4.57 9.93 8.16
N TYR A 482 -4.45 11.16 8.61
CA TYR A 482 -4.55 12.31 7.71
C TYR A 482 -3.43 13.29 7.96
N GLU A 483 -3.03 13.99 6.91
CA GLU A 483 -2.12 15.13 6.94
C GLU A 483 -2.70 16.28 6.11
N ILE A 484 -2.60 17.51 6.60
CA ILE A 484 -2.90 18.70 5.81
C ILE A 484 -1.77 18.88 4.80
N ILE A 485 -2.10 18.76 3.52
CA ILE A 485 -1.15 19.02 2.42
C ILE A 485 -1.01 20.53 2.22
N ASN A 486 -2.14 21.24 2.26
CA ASN A 486 -2.19 22.70 2.18
C ASN A 486 -3.51 23.20 2.78
N SER A 487 -3.52 24.40 3.32
CA SER A 487 -4.70 25.09 3.81
C SER A 487 -4.75 26.51 3.25
N SER A 488 -5.96 27.08 3.16
CA SER A 488 -6.18 28.38 2.53
C SER A 488 -6.89 29.35 3.46
N ALA A 489 -6.64 30.65 3.27
CA ALA A 489 -7.39 31.73 3.91
C ALA A 489 -8.91 31.68 3.60
N SER A 490 -9.32 30.91 2.59
CA SER A 490 -10.72 30.60 2.28
C SER A 490 -11.38 29.57 3.22
N ASN A 491 -10.71 29.16 4.31
CA ASN A 491 -11.22 28.16 5.26
C ASN A 491 -11.55 26.81 4.57
N CYS A 492 -10.64 26.40 3.68
CA CYS A 492 -10.65 25.11 2.98
C CYS A 492 -9.25 24.52 3.03
N SER A 493 -9.16 23.20 3.09
CA SER A 493 -7.88 22.47 3.15
C SER A 493 -7.87 21.29 2.20
N LEU A 494 -6.70 21.05 1.61
CA LEU A 494 -6.39 19.80 0.91
C LEU A 494 -5.75 18.85 1.92
N ILE A 495 -6.39 17.70 2.13
CA ILE A 495 -5.94 16.66 3.06
C ILE A 495 -5.49 15.43 2.28
N GLY A 496 -4.33 14.89 2.68
CA GLY A 496 -3.89 13.54 2.33
C GLY A 496 -4.41 12.55 3.37
N ALA A 497 -5.39 11.72 3.02
CA ALA A 497 -5.94 10.71 3.92
C ALA A 497 -5.42 9.32 3.53
N THR A 498 -4.79 8.62 4.46
CA THR A 498 -4.19 7.30 4.26
C THR A 498 -4.93 6.24 5.06
N VAL A 499 -5.30 5.14 4.41
CA VAL A 499 -5.96 3.99 5.03
C VAL A 499 -5.31 2.69 4.55
N SER A 500 -5.19 1.72 5.47
CA SER A 500 -4.71 0.37 5.15
C SER A 500 -5.86 -0.64 5.03
N LYS A 501 -6.97 -0.39 5.73
CA LYS A 501 -8.24 -1.11 5.58
C LYS A 501 -9.30 -0.09 5.23
N ASP A 502 -10.02 -0.35 4.16
CA ASP A 502 -10.95 0.61 3.57
C ASP A 502 -12.37 0.07 3.57
N ILE A 503 -13.22 0.69 4.38
CA ILE A 503 -14.66 0.46 4.35
C ILE A 503 -15.35 1.63 3.64
N SER A 504 -16.41 1.32 2.87
CA SER A 504 -17.13 2.36 2.12
C SER A 504 -17.61 3.48 3.06
N HIS A 505 -17.33 4.72 2.65
CA HIS A 505 -17.54 5.95 3.40
C HIS A 505 -16.67 6.20 4.64
N GLN A 506 -15.66 5.38 4.96
CA GLN A 506 -14.80 5.57 6.14
C GLN A 506 -14.21 6.96 6.25
N ILE A 507 -13.46 7.39 5.22
CA ILE A 507 -12.75 8.68 5.22
C ILE A 507 -13.75 9.83 5.32
N ARG A 508 -14.91 9.71 4.65
CA ARG A 508 -15.98 10.71 4.68
C ARG A 508 -16.53 10.89 6.09
N ALA A 509 -16.80 9.77 6.79
CA ALA A 509 -17.26 9.77 8.17
C ALA A 509 -16.19 10.29 9.13
N HIS A 510 -14.93 9.82 9.01
CA HIS A 510 -13.83 10.23 9.87
C HIS A 510 -13.48 11.71 9.73
N LEU A 511 -13.38 12.25 8.52
CA LEU A 511 -13.09 13.68 8.33
C LEU A 511 -14.24 14.55 8.87
N SER A 512 -15.48 14.10 8.74
CA SER A 512 -16.64 14.82 9.25
C SER A 512 -16.79 14.75 10.79
N HIS A 513 -16.84 13.54 11.35
CA HIS A 513 -17.06 13.31 12.77
C HIS A 513 -15.81 13.49 13.64
N GLY A 514 -14.65 13.08 13.13
CA GLY A 514 -13.39 13.10 13.86
C GLY A 514 -12.61 14.40 13.70
N ALA A 515 -12.39 14.85 12.46
CA ALA A 515 -11.66 16.10 12.21
C ALA A 515 -12.57 17.35 12.19
N GLY A 516 -13.90 17.19 12.26
CA GLY A 516 -14.84 18.31 12.16
C GLY A 516 -14.85 19.01 10.80
N CYS A 517 -14.18 18.43 9.79
CA CYS A 517 -13.92 19.03 8.48
C CYS A 517 -14.50 18.14 7.38
N PRO A 518 -15.81 18.25 7.07
CA PRO A 518 -16.44 17.42 6.04
C PRO A 518 -15.94 17.78 4.62
N LEU A 519 -15.98 16.81 3.72
CA LEU A 519 -15.64 17.00 2.30
C LEU A 519 -16.55 18.05 1.64
N ILE A 520 -15.97 18.90 0.80
CA ILE A 520 -16.74 19.80 -0.06
C ILE A 520 -17.56 18.95 -1.04
N GLY A 521 -18.84 19.29 -1.21
CA GLY A 521 -19.79 18.55 -2.06
C GLY A 521 -20.42 17.31 -1.41
N ASP A 522 -20.08 16.98 -0.15
CA ASP A 522 -20.62 15.80 0.53
C ASP A 522 -21.84 16.11 1.41
N ASN A 523 -23.04 15.88 0.88
CA ASN A 523 -24.28 16.09 1.61
C ASN A 523 -24.45 15.09 2.77
N LYS A 524 -24.03 13.84 2.56
CA LYS A 524 -24.33 12.72 3.47
C LYS A 524 -23.64 12.89 4.82
N TYR A 525 -22.41 13.38 4.79
CA TYR A 525 -21.60 13.59 5.99
C TYR A 525 -21.53 15.07 6.39
N ASN A 526 -22.49 15.90 5.96
CA ASN A 526 -22.65 17.24 6.53
C ASN A 526 -23.49 17.18 7.82
N LEU A 527 -22.83 17.11 8.98
CA LEU A 527 -23.49 16.93 10.28
C LEU A 527 -24.49 18.04 10.63
N LYS A 528 -24.28 19.25 10.11
CA LYS A 528 -25.18 20.39 10.32
C LYS A 528 -26.48 20.25 9.53
N ASN A 529 -26.43 19.66 8.35
CA ASN A 529 -27.60 19.46 7.51
C ASN A 529 -27.33 18.38 6.45
N ARG A 530 -27.80 17.14 6.70
CA ARG A 530 -27.57 15.99 5.80
C ARG A 530 -28.28 16.10 4.43
N LYS A 531 -29.11 17.12 4.21
CA LYS A 531 -29.79 17.37 2.92
C LYS A 531 -28.97 18.27 1.98
N LEU A 532 -27.96 18.97 2.50
CA LEU A 532 -27.17 19.95 1.75
C LEU A 532 -25.68 19.68 1.94
N PRO A 533 -24.82 19.98 0.95
CA PRO A 533 -23.38 19.91 1.16
C PRO A 533 -22.92 20.99 2.14
N PRO A 534 -21.71 20.86 2.70
CA PRO A 534 -21.14 21.91 3.54
C PRO A 534 -21.02 23.21 2.74
N LYS A 535 -21.69 24.27 3.21
CA LYS A 535 -21.55 25.60 2.60
C LYS A 535 -20.12 26.10 2.78
N VAL A 536 -19.42 26.38 1.68
CA VAL A 536 -18.07 26.95 1.69
C VAL A 536 -18.10 28.42 2.15
N SER A 537 -16.95 28.96 2.57
CA SER A 537 -16.88 30.34 3.06
C SER A 537 -17.23 31.37 1.97
N PRO A 538 -17.63 32.60 2.31
CA PRO A 538 -17.82 33.67 1.32
C PRO A 538 -16.57 33.90 0.45
N THR A 539 -15.38 33.87 1.05
CA THR A 539 -14.10 33.98 0.34
C THR A 539 -13.89 32.84 -0.65
N ALA A 540 -14.21 31.60 -0.25
CA ALA A 540 -14.16 30.45 -1.16
C ALA A 540 -15.17 30.59 -2.31
N MET A 541 -16.41 31.02 -2.03
CA MET A 541 -17.41 31.28 -3.06
C MET A 541 -16.94 32.34 -4.06
N ALA A 542 -16.37 33.45 -3.58
CA ALA A 542 -15.84 34.50 -4.42
C ALA A 542 -14.67 34.02 -5.29
N LYS A 543 -13.70 33.30 -4.70
CA LYS A 543 -12.56 32.71 -5.43
C LYS A 543 -13.00 31.71 -6.51
N LEU A 544 -14.07 30.97 -6.23
CA LEU A 544 -14.66 30.00 -7.16
C LEU A 544 -15.72 30.61 -8.08
N ASP A 545 -15.96 31.93 -8.04
CA ASP A 545 -17.00 32.62 -8.82
C ASP A 545 -18.38 31.93 -8.73
N LEU A 546 -18.80 31.61 -7.50
CA LEU A 546 -20.05 30.93 -7.18
C LEU A 546 -21.10 31.89 -6.63
N ALA A 547 -22.30 31.84 -7.20
CA ALA A 547 -23.48 32.43 -6.59
C ALA A 547 -23.88 31.69 -5.29
N PRO A 548 -24.60 32.33 -4.35
CA PRO A 548 -24.86 31.79 -3.01
C PRO A 548 -25.54 30.42 -2.95
N GLN A 549 -26.25 30.00 -3.99
CA GLN A 549 -26.92 28.69 -4.06
C GLN A 549 -26.12 27.64 -4.83
N GLN A 550 -25.09 28.04 -5.58
CA GLN A 550 -24.34 27.14 -6.46
C GLN A 550 -23.46 26.15 -5.70
N PHE A 551 -23.06 26.45 -4.45
CA PHE A 551 -22.32 25.49 -3.62
C PHE A 551 -23.07 24.16 -3.44
N ARG A 552 -24.41 24.17 -3.53
CA ARG A 552 -25.27 22.97 -3.42
C ARG A 552 -25.03 21.95 -4.53
N ARG A 553 -24.45 22.41 -5.64
CA ARG A 553 -24.20 21.62 -6.87
C ARG A 553 -22.73 21.31 -7.07
N LEU A 554 -21.84 21.72 -6.15
CA LEU A 554 -20.43 21.37 -6.23
C LEU A 554 -20.28 19.84 -6.17
N PRO A 555 -19.39 19.25 -6.99
CA PRO A 555 -19.09 17.83 -6.90
C PRO A 555 -18.36 17.52 -5.59
N MET A 556 -18.38 16.24 -5.21
CA MET A 556 -17.55 15.78 -4.11
C MET A 556 -16.10 15.64 -4.56
N PHE A 557 -15.17 16.25 -3.84
CA PHE A 557 -13.75 16.26 -4.17
C PHE A 557 -12.98 15.25 -3.31
N MET A 558 -13.06 13.99 -3.72
CA MET A 558 -12.33 12.86 -3.14
C MET A 558 -11.72 12.02 -4.26
N HIS A 559 -10.42 11.81 -4.18
CA HIS A 559 -9.64 11.17 -5.25
C HIS A 559 -8.65 10.17 -4.65
N LEU A 560 -8.76 8.89 -4.99
CA LEU A 560 -7.76 7.88 -4.66
C LEU A 560 -6.52 8.11 -5.54
N ASN A 561 -5.58 8.88 -5.03
CA ASN A 561 -4.39 9.30 -5.76
C ASN A 561 -3.34 8.19 -5.87
N GLN A 562 -3.16 7.41 -4.80
CA GLN A 562 -2.13 6.38 -4.75
C GLN A 562 -2.67 5.09 -4.17
N LEU A 563 -2.25 3.98 -4.76
CA LEU A 563 -2.55 2.64 -4.32
C LEU A 563 -1.26 1.82 -4.30
N LEU A 564 -0.85 1.39 -3.11
CA LEU A 564 0.32 0.55 -2.89
C LEU A 564 -0.13 -0.89 -2.63
N ILE A 565 0.15 -1.80 -3.57
CA ILE A 565 -0.26 -3.21 -3.49
C ILE A 565 0.94 -4.16 -3.48
N PRO A 566 0.85 -5.34 -2.85
CA PRO A 566 1.89 -6.35 -2.96
C PRO A 566 1.90 -6.97 -4.37
N ARG A 567 3.05 -7.02 -5.06
CA ARG A 567 3.26 -7.80 -6.31
C ARG A 567 3.04 -9.30 -6.08
N GLY A 568 2.57 -10.08 -7.05
CA GLY A 568 2.41 -11.55 -6.85
C GLY A 568 3.77 -12.23 -6.56
N GLY A 569 3.80 -13.24 -5.67
CA GLY A 569 4.99 -14.08 -5.40
C GLY A 569 5.60 -13.99 -3.98
N VAL A 570 6.42 -14.99 -3.62
CA VAL A 570 6.92 -15.29 -2.26
C VAL A 570 7.96 -14.26 -1.71
N ASN A 571 8.29 -13.20 -2.46
CA ASN A 571 9.18 -12.09 -2.03
C ASN A 571 8.68 -10.73 -2.59
N SER A 572 7.36 -10.53 -2.50
CA SER A 572 6.61 -9.43 -3.13
C SER A 572 7.17 -8.02 -2.84
N LYS A 573 7.76 -7.38 -3.85
CA LYS A 573 7.91 -5.91 -3.92
C LYS A 573 6.51 -5.28 -3.91
N TYR A 574 6.37 -4.06 -3.39
CA TYR A 574 5.14 -3.29 -3.58
C TYR A 574 5.11 -2.63 -4.96
N ILE A 575 3.92 -2.52 -5.54
CA ILE A 575 3.64 -1.74 -6.75
C ILE A 575 2.90 -0.48 -6.28
N LEU A 576 3.45 0.68 -6.61
CA LEU A 576 2.80 1.97 -6.40
C LEU A 576 2.10 2.40 -7.68
N ILE A 577 0.77 2.41 -7.65
CA ILE A 577 -0.06 2.88 -8.76
C ILE A 577 -0.56 4.28 -8.42
N ARG A 578 -0.41 5.23 -9.34
CA ARG A 578 -0.86 6.61 -9.15
C ARG A 578 -1.87 7.01 -10.21
N ALA A 579 -2.97 7.62 -9.79
CA ALA A 579 -3.92 8.27 -10.69
C ALA A 579 -3.63 9.78 -10.78
N PRO A 580 -3.74 10.40 -11.96
CA PRO A 580 -3.60 11.83 -12.12
C PRO A 580 -4.76 12.56 -11.40
N VAL A 581 -4.46 13.76 -10.86
CA VAL A 581 -5.50 14.57 -10.22
C VAL A 581 -6.49 15.05 -11.29
N PRO A 582 -7.82 14.86 -11.12
CA PRO A 582 -8.80 15.25 -12.13
C PRO A 582 -8.78 16.76 -12.41
N HIS A 583 -9.00 17.17 -13.67
CA HIS A 583 -8.93 18.57 -14.08
C HIS A 583 -9.84 19.49 -13.25
N ALA A 584 -11.09 19.09 -12.99
CA ALA A 584 -12.00 19.83 -12.13
C ALA A 584 -11.48 19.97 -10.68
N PHE A 585 -10.84 18.92 -10.14
CA PHE A 585 -10.22 18.95 -8.82
C PHE A 585 -9.04 19.95 -8.82
N TYR A 586 -8.13 19.83 -9.79
CA TYR A 586 -6.98 20.73 -9.95
C TYR A 586 -7.40 22.20 -10.11
N TYR A 587 -8.42 22.48 -10.93
CA TYR A 587 -8.97 23.82 -11.10
C TYR A 587 -9.43 24.44 -9.77
N VAL A 588 -10.16 23.67 -8.97
CA VAL A 588 -10.62 24.12 -7.65
C VAL A 588 -9.47 24.35 -6.69
N LEU A 589 -8.46 23.46 -6.67
CA LEU A 589 -7.26 23.66 -5.86
C LEU A 589 -6.52 24.94 -6.25
N LYS A 590 -6.36 25.21 -7.55
CA LYS A 590 -5.74 26.43 -8.06
C LYS A 590 -6.52 27.68 -7.61
N LYS A 591 -7.84 27.69 -7.82
CA LYS A 591 -8.70 28.83 -7.45
C LYS A 591 -8.71 29.09 -5.95
N LEU A 592 -8.67 28.05 -5.12
CA LEU A 592 -8.60 28.18 -3.67
C LEU A 592 -7.18 28.44 -3.14
N SER A 593 -6.17 28.49 -4.01
CA SER A 593 -4.76 28.69 -3.63
C SER A 593 -4.21 27.54 -2.76
N LEU A 594 -4.59 26.31 -3.08
CA LEU A 594 -4.22 25.09 -2.34
C LEU A 594 -3.17 24.22 -3.04
N LEU A 595 -2.74 24.59 -4.25
CA LEU A 595 -1.56 23.98 -4.88
C LEU A 595 -0.31 24.45 -4.14
N LYS A 596 0.69 23.57 -3.97
CA LYS A 596 2.00 23.98 -3.42
C LYS A 596 2.58 25.08 -4.32
N LYS A 597 3.12 26.12 -3.70
CA LYS A 597 3.86 27.17 -4.42
C LYS A 597 5.17 26.61 -4.96
#